data_AF-A0A818IC05-F1
#
_entry.id   AF-A0A818IC05-F1
#
_cell.length_a   1.000
_cell.length_b   1.000
_cell.length_c   1.000
_cell.angle_alpha   90.00
_cell.angle_beta   90.00
_cell.angle_gamma   90.00
#
_symmetry.space_group_name_H-M   'P 1'
#
loop_
_entity.id
_entity.type
_entity.pdbx_description
1 polymer ?
#
loop_
_entity_poly.entity_id
_entity_poly.type
_entity_poly.pdbx_seq_one_letter_code
_entity_poly.pdbx_strand_id
1 'polypeptide(L)'
;MKKFGHQFHSQLYKCILIENNTKKSFYAIYCLMSLVTLEANDQDVLVDVIHFCLEVQSAIIKMMNEDQQKLSKNNYHCIHALIAAYFNLMSKFYDITALSRYVDEVSLW
;
A
#
# COMPACT_ATOMS: atom_id res chain seq x y z
N MET A 1 -13.72 -9.19 -3.85
CA MET A 1 -13.69 -8.86 -2.40
C MET A 1 -15.06 -8.56 -1.74
N LYS A 2 -16.22 -8.73 -2.41
CA LYS A 2 -17.52 -8.16 -1.97
C LYS A 2 -18.06 -8.58 -0.58
N LYS A 3 -17.67 -9.73 -0.01
CA LYS A 3 -18.18 -10.20 1.31
C LYS A 3 -17.19 -10.00 2.47
N PHE A 4 -15.88 -10.03 2.20
CA PHE A 4 -14.83 -9.98 3.23
C PHE A 4 -13.79 -8.87 3.00
N GLY A 5 -13.96 -8.01 1.99
CA GLY A 5 -12.99 -6.96 1.63
C GLY A 5 -12.71 -6.00 2.77
N HIS A 6 -13.75 -5.54 3.47
CA HIS A 6 -13.57 -4.68 4.64
C HIS A 6 -12.75 -5.35 5.76
N GLN A 7 -12.98 -6.64 6.01
CA GLN A 7 -12.18 -7.39 6.99
C GLN A 7 -10.74 -7.53 6.52
N PHE A 8 -10.52 -7.82 5.23
CA PHE A 8 -9.18 -7.89 4.65
C PHE A 8 -8.42 -6.56 4.80
N HIS A 9 -9.02 -5.43 4.38
CA HIS A 9 -8.41 -4.11 4.52
C HIS A 9 -8.13 -3.76 5.99
N SER A 10 -9.07 -4.05 6.90
CA SER A 10 -8.86 -3.82 8.33
C SER A 10 -7.70 -4.62 8.90
N GLN A 11 -7.56 -5.89 8.54
CA GLN A 11 -6.44 -6.71 8.99
C GLN A 11 -5.12 -6.28 8.36
N LEU A 12 -5.13 -5.92 7.08
CA LEU A 12 -3.93 -5.45 6.38
C LEU A 12 -3.45 -4.11 6.97
N TYR A 13 -4.37 -3.20 7.29
CA TYR A 13 -4.07 -1.96 8.01
C TYR A 13 -3.43 -2.23 9.37
N LYS A 14 -3.99 -3.17 10.16
CA LYS A 14 -3.39 -3.57 11.43
C LYS A 14 -1.98 -4.13 11.26
N CYS A 15 -1.77 -4.97 10.24
CA CYS A 15 -0.43 -5.48 9.92
C CYS A 15 0.56 -4.36 9.59
N ILE A 16 0.13 -3.34 8.85
CA ILE A 16 0.96 -2.17 8.52
C ILE A 16 1.38 -1.39 9.78
N LEU A 17 0.47 -1.24 10.74
CA LEU A 17 0.68 -0.48 11.97
C LEU A 17 1.41 -1.25 13.09
N ILE A 18 1.95 -2.45 12.84
CA ILE A 18 2.76 -3.15 13.84
C ILE A 18 4.08 -2.40 14.04
N GLU A 19 4.35 -1.99 15.27
CA GLU A 19 5.54 -1.20 15.63
C GLU A 19 6.86 -1.93 15.31
N ASN A 20 6.90 -3.23 15.58
CA ASN A 20 8.06 -4.09 15.32
C ASN A 20 8.13 -4.64 13.89
N ASN A 21 7.45 -4.00 12.93
CA ASN A 21 7.57 -4.40 11.53
C ASN A 21 9.00 -4.27 11.04
N THR A 22 9.44 -5.30 10.33
CA THR A 22 10.74 -5.29 9.65
C THR A 22 10.54 -5.05 8.16
N LYS A 23 11.63 -4.77 7.43
CA LYS A 23 11.58 -4.72 5.95
C LYS A 23 10.99 -6.00 5.34
N LYS A 24 11.24 -7.16 5.95
CA LYS A 24 10.64 -8.44 5.52
C LYS A 24 9.13 -8.46 5.72
N SER A 25 8.63 -7.86 6.80
CA SER A 25 7.19 -7.72 7.05
C SER A 25 6.53 -6.89 5.96
N PHE A 26 7.11 -5.73 5.60
CA PHE A 26 6.60 -4.89 4.53
C PHE A 26 6.67 -5.57 3.15
N TYR A 27 7.73 -6.33 2.88
CA TYR A 27 7.82 -7.13 1.65
C TYR A 27 6.74 -8.22 1.59
N ALA A 28 6.42 -8.87 2.70
CA ALA A 28 5.34 -9.84 2.76
C ALA A 28 3.96 -9.19 2.50
N ILE A 29 3.72 -7.99 3.05
CA ILE A 29 2.51 -7.21 2.80
C ILE A 29 2.42 -6.83 1.31
N TYR A 30 3.52 -6.37 0.72
CA TYR A 30 3.61 -6.09 -0.72
C TYR A 30 3.23 -7.30 -1.58
N CYS A 31 3.82 -8.47 -1.29
CA CYS A 31 3.52 -9.70 -2.00
C CYS A 31 2.05 -10.08 -1.85
N LEU A 32 1.48 -9.97 -0.64
CA LEU A 32 0.07 -10.27 -0.39
C LEU A 32 -0.86 -9.36 -1.20
N MET A 33 -0.63 -8.05 -1.17
CA MET A 33 -1.42 -7.09 -1.93
C MET A 33 -1.35 -7.36 -3.44
N SER A 34 -0.14 -7.64 -3.93
CA SER A 34 0.11 -7.96 -5.33
C SER A 34 -0.62 -9.24 -5.74
N LEU A 35 -0.42 -10.33 -4.99
CA LEU A 35 -1.07 -11.62 -5.26
C LEU A 35 -2.59 -11.50 -5.21
N VAL A 36 -3.17 -10.86 -4.20
CA VAL A 36 -4.62 -10.69 -4.11
C VAL A 36 -5.17 -9.92 -5.31
N THR A 37 -4.47 -8.88 -5.77
CA THR A 37 -4.90 -8.10 -6.93
C THR A 37 -4.81 -8.92 -8.22
N LEU A 38 -3.68 -9.59 -8.44
CA LEU A 38 -3.41 -10.36 -9.66
C LEU A 38 -4.30 -11.62 -9.76
N GLU A 39 -4.43 -12.37 -8.67
CA GLU A 39 -5.24 -13.60 -8.63
C GLU A 39 -6.73 -13.31 -8.73
N ALA A 40 -7.20 -12.18 -8.20
CA ALA A 40 -8.59 -11.77 -8.37
C ALA A 40 -8.93 -11.47 -9.84
N ASN A 41 -7.94 -10.97 -10.60
CA ASN A 41 -8.08 -10.54 -11.99
C ASN A 41 -9.36 -9.71 -12.25
N ASP A 42 -9.70 -8.85 -11.30
CA ASP A 42 -10.91 -8.05 -11.27
C ASP A 42 -10.51 -6.59 -11.06
N GLN A 43 -10.96 -5.72 -11.98
CA GLN A 43 -10.66 -4.29 -11.93
C GLN A 43 -11.25 -3.61 -10.69
N ASP A 44 -12.37 -4.11 -10.17
CA ASP A 44 -12.95 -3.60 -8.92
C ASP A 44 -11.97 -3.85 -7.76
N VAL A 45 -11.30 -5.02 -7.74
CA VAL A 45 -10.31 -5.35 -6.71
C VAL A 45 -9.07 -4.48 -6.83
N LEU A 46 -8.61 -4.19 -8.04
CA LEU A 46 -7.50 -3.25 -8.27
C LEU A 46 -7.84 -1.86 -7.70
N VAL A 47 -9.02 -1.33 -8.03
CA VAL A 47 -9.48 -0.03 -7.54
C VAL A 47 -9.59 -0.03 -6.01
N ASP A 48 -10.16 -1.09 -5.41
CA ASP A 48 -10.28 -1.22 -3.96
C ASP A 48 -8.90 -1.20 -3.26
N VAL A 49 -7.91 -1.92 -3.79
CA VAL A 49 -6.56 -1.95 -3.21
C VAL A 49 -5.82 -0.63 -3.43
N ILE A 50 -6.01 0.05 -4.57
CA ILE A 50 -5.48 1.40 -4.79
C ILE A 50 -6.09 2.38 -3.78
N HIS A 51 -7.40 2.37 -3.59
CA HIS A 51 -8.06 3.20 -2.57
C HIS A 51 -7.49 2.93 -1.19
N PHE A 52 -7.35 1.66 -0.82
CA PHE A 52 -6.74 1.28 0.46
C PHE A 52 -5.32 1.84 0.61
N CYS A 53 -4.48 1.80 -0.42
CA CYS A 53 -3.13 2.38 -0.38
C CYS A 53 -3.18 3.89 -0.08
N LEU A 54 -4.08 4.62 -0.73
CA LEU A 54 -4.24 6.05 -0.55
C LEU A 54 -4.78 6.38 0.85
N GLU A 55 -5.71 5.59 1.37
CA GLU A 55 -6.21 5.71 2.75
C GLU A 55 -5.10 5.50 3.78
N VAL A 56 -4.27 4.47 3.60
CA VAL A 56 -3.08 4.23 4.43
C VAL A 56 -2.14 5.43 4.37
N GLN A 57 -1.82 5.91 3.17
CA GLN A 57 -0.91 7.03 2.99
C GLN A 57 -1.42 8.30 3.70
N SER A 58 -2.71 8.60 3.56
CA SER A 58 -3.38 9.73 4.22
C SER A 58 -3.34 9.60 5.75
N ALA A 59 -3.65 8.42 6.27
CA ALA A 59 -3.62 8.14 7.70
C ALA A 59 -2.21 8.30 8.29
N ILE A 60 -1.19 7.83 7.57
CA ILE A 60 0.21 7.95 7.99
C ILE A 60 0.67 9.42 8.02
N ILE A 61 0.35 10.20 6.98
CA ILE A 61 0.67 11.64 6.94
C ILE A 61 0.01 12.36 8.14
N LYS A 62 -1.25 12.03 8.43
CA LYS A 62 -1.95 12.59 9.59
C LYS A 62 -1.27 12.24 10.92
N MET A 63 -0.89 10.98 11.11
CA MET A 63 -0.18 10.54 12.31
C MET A 63 1.18 11.22 12.47
N MET A 64 1.90 11.46 11.38
CA MET A 64 3.17 12.18 11.39
C MET A 64 2.99 13.65 11.78
N ASN A 65 1.92 14.30 11.32
CA ASN A 65 1.65 15.72 11.59
C ASN A 65 1.11 15.97 13.01
N GLU A 66 0.33 15.04 13.56
CA GLU A 66 -0.29 15.17 14.89
C GLU A 66 0.63 14.71 16.03
N ASP A 67 1.91 14.43 15.76
CA ASP A 67 2.89 13.84 16.69
C ASP A 67 2.37 12.59 17.44
N GLN A 68 1.40 11.89 16.84
CA GLN A 68 0.87 10.62 17.33
C GLN A 68 1.80 9.47 16.91
N GLN A 69 3.11 9.63 17.17
CA GLN A 69 4.14 8.66 16.79
C GLN A 69 3.93 7.32 17.51
N LYS A 70 3.11 6.47 16.89
CA LYS A 70 2.97 5.05 17.23
C LYS A 70 3.98 4.19 16.48
N LEU A 71 4.67 4.75 15.48
CA LEU A 71 5.59 4.06 14.59
C LEU A 71 6.90 4.82 14.49
N SER A 72 7.99 4.07 14.32
CA SER A 72 9.30 4.67 14.04
C SER A 72 9.30 5.40 12.68
N LYS A 73 10.18 6.40 12.51
CA LYS A 73 10.40 7.07 11.21
C LYS A 73 10.71 6.09 10.08
N ASN A 74 11.44 5.01 10.39
CA ASN A 74 11.76 3.97 9.43
C ASN A 74 10.51 3.22 8.95
N ASN A 75 9.54 2.97 9.83
CA ASN A 75 8.27 2.33 9.44
C ASN A 75 7.49 3.22 8.48
N TYR A 76 7.43 4.53 8.72
CA TYR A 76 6.76 5.46 7.79
C TYR A 76 7.39 5.42 6.38
N HIS A 77 8.72 5.48 6.28
CA HIS A 77 9.40 5.33 4.99
C HIS A 77 9.12 3.98 4.33
N CYS A 78 9.10 2.89 5.11
CA CYS A 78 8.80 1.57 4.57
C CYS A 78 7.36 1.47 4.06
N ILE A 79 6.39 2.16 4.68
CA ILE A 79 5.00 2.20 4.23
C ILE A 79 4.88 2.96 2.91
N HIS A 80 5.51 4.12 2.79
CA HIS A 80 5.52 4.87 1.53
C HIS A 80 6.23 4.08 0.41
N ALA A 81 7.36 3.43 0.72
CA ALA A 81 8.06 2.56 -0.24
C ALA A 81 7.21 1.36 -0.67
N LEU A 82 6.48 0.73 0.26
CA LEU A 82 5.52 -0.33 -0.02
C LEU A 82 4.45 0.12 -1.03
N ILE A 83 3.84 1.29 -0.79
CA ILE A 83 2.78 1.82 -1.65
C ILE A 83 3.33 2.17 -3.04
N ALA A 84 4.49 2.82 -3.11
CA ALA A 84 5.15 3.15 -4.38
C ALA A 84 5.50 1.88 -5.18
N ALA A 85 6.04 0.85 -4.50
CA ALA A 85 6.35 -0.42 -5.13
C ALA A 85 5.09 -1.12 -5.67
N TYR A 86 3.99 -1.09 -4.93
CA TYR A 86 2.71 -1.63 -5.38
C TYR A 86 2.18 -0.91 -6.62
N PHE A 87 2.16 0.43 -6.63
CA PHE A 87 1.73 1.20 -7.80
C PHE A 87 2.62 0.97 -9.02
N ASN A 88 3.94 0.84 -8.83
CA ASN A 88 4.87 0.51 -9.90
C ASN A 88 4.58 -0.87 -10.53
N LEU A 89 4.23 -1.86 -9.71
CA LEU A 89 3.87 -3.17 -10.22
C LEU A 89 2.56 -3.11 -10.99
N MET A 90 1.52 -2.50 -10.41
CA MET A 90 0.19 -2.44 -11.02
C MET A 90 0.19 -1.62 -12.31
N SER A 91 0.96 -0.53 -12.38
CA SER A 91 1.06 0.29 -13.59
C SER A 91 1.61 -0.49 -14.77
N LYS A 92 2.62 -1.34 -14.53
CA LYS A 92 3.23 -2.20 -15.55
C LYS A 92 2.38 -3.41 -15.90
N PHE A 93 1.68 -3.98 -14.91
CA PHE A 93 0.87 -5.18 -15.15
C PHE A 93 -0.41 -4.87 -15.91
N TYR A 94 -1.07 -3.74 -15.62
CA TYR A 94 -2.33 -3.32 -16.22
C TYR A 94 -2.17 -2.26 -17.33
N ASP A 95 -0.93 -1.95 -17.74
CA ASP A 95 -0.61 -0.91 -18.73
C ASP A 95 -1.25 0.47 -18.44
N ILE A 96 -1.33 0.85 -17.15
CA ILE A 96 -1.92 2.12 -16.72
C ILE A 96 -0.90 3.23 -16.91
N THR A 97 -0.89 3.83 -18.11
CA THR A 97 0.11 4.84 -18.52
C THR A 97 0.21 6.01 -17.53
N ALA A 98 -0.92 6.53 -17.05
CA ALA A 98 -0.93 7.65 -16.10
C ALA A 98 -0.29 7.28 -14.75
N LEU A 99 -0.54 6.07 -14.27
CA LEU A 99 0.03 5.57 -13.01
C LEU A 99 1.53 5.29 -13.18
N SER A 100 1.94 4.76 -14.34
CA SER A 100 3.37 4.56 -14.65
C SER A 100 4.12 5.89 -14.58
N ARG A 101 3.59 6.92 -15.24
CA ARG A 101 4.21 8.25 -15.22
C ARG A 101 4.26 8.84 -13.81
N TYR A 102 3.18 8.71 -13.04
CA TYR A 102 3.16 9.16 -11.64
C TYR A 102 4.26 8.49 -10.81
N VAL A 103 4.40 7.17 -10.92
CA VAL A 103 5.44 6.41 -10.21
C VAL A 103 6.83 6.87 -10.64
N ASP A 104 7.07 7.08 -11.92
CA ASP A 104 8.37 7.55 -12.43
C ASP A 104 8.73 8.93 -11.86
N GLU A 105 7.76 9.85 -11.77
CA GLU A 105 7.95 11.19 -11.19
C GLU A 105 8.24 11.14 -9.68
N VAL A 106 7.64 10.20 -8.94
CA VAL A 106 7.83 10.03 -7.49
C VAL A 106 9.11 9.25 -7.15
N SER A 107 9.53 8.32 -8.00
CA SER A 107 10.72 7.47 -7.77
C SER A 107 12.05 8.20 -8.02
N LEU A 108 12.00 9.43 -8.54
CA LEU A 108 13.17 10.27 -8.85
C LEU A 108 13.62 11.18 -7.68
N TRP A 109 13.02 11.05 -6.50
CA TRP A 109 13.34 11.82 -5.28
C TRP A 109 13.89 10.91 -4.18
#